data_AF-A0A8E0ITB2-F1
#
_entry.id   AF-A0A8E0ITB2-F1
#
_cell.length_a   1.000
_cell.length_b   1.000
_cell.length_c   1.000
_cell.angle_alpha   90.00
_cell.angle_beta   90.00
_cell.angle_gamma   90.00
#
_symmetry.space_group_name_H-M   'P 1'
#
loop_
_entity.id
_entity.type
_entity.pdbx_description
1 polymer ?
#
loop_
_entity_poly.entity_id
_entity_poly.type
_entity_poly.pdbx_seq_one_letter_code
_entity_poly.pdbx_strand_id
1 'polypeptide(L)'
;ANAESPYPNANEHEIYDHIKETFEYQDGRIIVAGVASNIQRIQQVINAAASLGRRVVLTGRDVEKVVKTAIRMDYIKLPNEDVLAKTKELKALAPEKTVILETGRMGEPMKSLQRMATSRHRLIHIHEGDLVFITTTIAHAMETMAARTKDMIYRAGGDVKVLGDDIHSSGHAYKNDLQLMIDLLKPQYLVPVQGEYRLMAAHAEIAHEAGIPTANIFIVGMGDILRYEKGKMTASGHVNAGNTMIDGIGVGDIGNIVLRDRKMLAEDGIFIAVVTIDRKKKRVVSKPKVTSRGFVYLKTSRDLLAESGTLVTDTVQKNLDNKEFDWTHLKQDVRDKLSRFLFEQTKRRPVILPVIMEVNQNSAKRQ
;
A
#
# COMPACT_ATOMS: atom_id res chain seq x y z
N ALA A 1 1.58 -17.68 7.82
CA ALA A 1 0.91 -16.91 6.74
C ALA A 1 -0.28 -17.64 6.10
N ASN A 2 -0.19 -18.92 5.71
CA ASN A 2 -1.29 -19.64 5.03
C ASN A 2 -1.99 -20.69 5.91
N ALA A 3 -1.92 -20.57 7.23
CA ALA A 3 -2.41 -21.59 8.16
C ALA A 3 -3.93 -21.86 8.07
N GLU A 4 -4.72 -20.86 7.65
CA GLU A 4 -6.17 -21.01 7.45
C GLU A 4 -6.54 -21.55 6.05
N SER A 5 -5.55 -21.67 5.15
CA SER A 5 -5.84 -21.99 3.76
C SER A 5 -6.24 -23.46 3.64
N PRO A 6 -7.37 -23.77 2.98
CA PRO A 6 -7.84 -25.14 2.79
C PRO A 6 -7.13 -25.86 1.63
N TYR A 7 -6.32 -25.13 0.85
CA TYR A 7 -5.66 -25.66 -0.34
C TYR A 7 -4.23 -26.13 -0.02
N PRO A 8 -3.70 -27.12 -0.74
CA PRO A 8 -2.27 -27.42 -0.70
C PRO A 8 -1.47 -26.38 -1.50
N ASN A 9 -0.16 -26.28 -1.22
CA ASN A 9 0.74 -25.55 -2.08
C ASN A 9 0.95 -26.32 -3.38
N ALA A 10 0.98 -25.63 -4.50
CA ALA A 10 1.29 -26.23 -5.79
C ALA A 10 2.78 -26.59 -5.89
N ASN A 11 3.07 -27.65 -6.64
CA ASN A 11 4.45 -28.02 -6.95
C ASN A 11 5.03 -27.04 -8.00
N GLU A 12 6.31 -26.72 -7.85
CA GLU A 12 7.06 -25.90 -8.80
C GLU A 12 7.19 -26.52 -10.20
N HIS A 13 7.05 -27.85 -10.34
CA HIS A 13 6.92 -28.49 -11.64
C HIS A 13 5.55 -28.22 -12.28
N GLU A 14 4.45 -28.35 -11.53
CA GLU A 14 3.10 -28.06 -12.03
C GLU A 14 2.97 -26.59 -12.44
N ILE A 15 3.57 -25.70 -11.65
CA ILE A 15 3.67 -24.27 -11.97
C ILE A 15 4.41 -24.05 -13.29
N TYR A 16 5.54 -24.73 -13.51
CA TYR A 16 6.29 -24.62 -14.76
C TYR A 16 5.48 -25.11 -15.94
N ASP A 17 4.83 -26.27 -15.82
CA ASP A 17 4.01 -26.86 -16.88
C ASP A 17 2.86 -25.92 -17.26
N HIS A 18 2.21 -25.31 -16.28
CA HIS A 18 1.15 -24.33 -16.53
C HIS A 18 1.65 -23.02 -17.17
N ILE A 19 2.84 -22.53 -16.78
CA ILE A 19 3.48 -21.38 -17.44
C ILE A 19 3.77 -21.72 -18.91
N LYS A 20 4.33 -22.91 -19.16
CA LYS A 20 4.68 -23.37 -20.50
C LYS A 20 3.43 -23.53 -21.36
N GLU A 21 2.39 -24.19 -20.85
CA GLU A 21 1.10 -24.35 -21.52
C GLU A 21 0.48 -22.99 -21.88
N THR A 22 0.51 -22.04 -20.94
CA THR A 22 0.03 -20.67 -21.18
C THR A 22 0.80 -19.97 -22.30
N PHE A 23 2.10 -20.26 -22.47
CA PHE A 23 2.91 -19.68 -23.53
C PHE A 23 2.73 -20.36 -24.88
N GLU A 24 2.39 -21.65 -24.87
CA GLU A 24 2.20 -22.47 -26.06
C GLU A 24 0.95 -22.04 -26.83
N TYR A 25 -0.14 -21.73 -26.13
CA TYR A 25 -1.41 -21.33 -26.73
C TYR A 25 -1.56 -19.84 -27.06
N GLN A 26 -0.49 -19.05 -26.92
CA GLN A 26 -0.57 -17.60 -27.12
C GLN A 26 0.14 -17.14 -28.40
N ASP A 27 -0.60 -16.73 -29.43
CA ASP A 27 0.01 -16.29 -30.69
C ASP A 27 0.64 -14.89 -30.63
N GLY A 28 0.23 -14.06 -29.67
CA GLY A 28 0.77 -12.71 -29.51
C GLY A 28 1.98 -12.61 -28.58
N ARG A 29 2.30 -11.37 -28.17
CA ARG A 29 3.29 -11.11 -27.12
C ARG A 29 2.74 -11.56 -25.78
N ILE A 30 3.64 -11.98 -24.89
CA ILE A 30 3.31 -12.31 -23.51
C ILE A 30 4.00 -11.31 -22.59
N ILE A 31 3.25 -10.57 -21.80
CA ILE A 31 3.75 -9.66 -20.78
C ILE A 31 3.61 -10.35 -19.42
N VAL A 32 4.71 -10.89 -18.95
CA VAL A 32 4.78 -11.56 -17.65
C VAL A 32 5.01 -10.53 -16.56
N ALA A 33 4.06 -10.42 -15.64
CA ALA A 33 4.16 -9.57 -14.46
C ALA A 33 4.40 -10.41 -13.21
N GLY A 34 5.38 -10.01 -12.38
CA GLY A 34 5.68 -10.73 -11.14
C GLY A 34 6.62 -9.97 -10.19
N VAL A 35 6.95 -10.59 -9.06
CA VAL A 35 7.85 -9.98 -8.06
C VAL A 35 9.29 -10.35 -8.37
N ALA A 36 10.19 -9.37 -8.40
CA ALA A 36 11.58 -9.54 -8.81
C ALA A 36 12.37 -10.50 -7.89
N SER A 37 11.99 -10.63 -6.62
CA SER A 37 12.65 -11.53 -5.67
C SER A 37 12.31 -13.01 -5.88
N ASN A 38 11.30 -13.35 -6.70
CA ASN A 38 10.98 -14.74 -7.01
C ASN A 38 11.85 -15.25 -8.16
N ILE A 39 13.12 -15.56 -7.85
CA ILE A 39 14.13 -16.00 -8.82
C ILE A 39 13.72 -17.32 -9.51
N GLN A 40 13.09 -18.24 -8.76
CA GLN A 40 12.60 -19.50 -9.29
C GLN A 40 11.52 -19.28 -10.36
N ARG A 41 10.60 -18.35 -10.12
CA ARG A 41 9.59 -17.99 -11.12
C ARG A 41 10.20 -17.39 -12.38
N ILE A 42 11.20 -16.53 -12.22
CA ILE A 42 11.94 -15.96 -13.34
C ILE A 42 12.62 -17.08 -14.16
N GLN A 43 13.25 -18.05 -13.49
CA GLN A 43 13.84 -19.21 -14.15
C GLN A 43 12.81 -20.02 -14.95
N GLN A 44 11.64 -20.30 -14.37
CA GLN A 44 10.55 -21.03 -15.05
C GLN A 44 10.08 -20.29 -16.30
N VAL A 45 9.91 -18.97 -16.22
CA VAL A 45 9.54 -18.12 -17.36
C VAL A 45 10.61 -18.15 -18.46
N ILE A 46 11.89 -18.05 -18.09
CA ILE A 46 13.01 -18.14 -19.04
C ILE A 46 13.05 -19.53 -19.71
N ASN A 47 12.88 -20.60 -18.96
CA ASN A 47 12.87 -21.97 -19.48
C ASN A 47 11.69 -22.20 -20.44
N ALA A 48 10.49 -21.76 -20.05
CA ALA A 48 9.30 -21.87 -20.89
C ALA A 48 9.48 -21.10 -22.21
N ALA A 49 9.97 -19.86 -22.12
CA ALA A 49 10.28 -19.04 -23.30
C ALA A 49 11.30 -19.73 -24.21
N ALA A 50 12.42 -20.21 -23.67
CA ALA A 50 13.44 -20.92 -24.43
C ALA A 50 12.89 -22.17 -25.14
N SER A 51 12.07 -22.96 -24.44
CA SER A 51 11.50 -24.21 -24.98
C SER A 51 10.56 -23.99 -26.17
N LEU A 52 9.95 -22.81 -26.27
CA LEU A 52 9.03 -22.42 -27.35
C LEU A 52 9.71 -21.48 -28.38
N GLY A 53 11.02 -21.30 -28.27
CA GLY A 53 11.80 -20.43 -29.14
C GLY A 53 11.43 -18.94 -29.01
N ARG A 54 10.86 -18.52 -27.87
CA ARG A 54 10.60 -17.11 -27.55
C ARG A 54 11.82 -16.49 -26.88
N ARG A 55 12.02 -15.20 -27.10
CA ARG A 55 13.03 -14.38 -26.45
C ARG A 55 12.40 -13.51 -25.37
N VAL A 56 13.08 -13.43 -24.23
CA VAL A 56 12.68 -12.68 -23.03
C VAL A 56 13.35 -11.31 -23.03
N VAL A 57 12.56 -10.26 -22.97
CA VAL A 57 13.01 -8.87 -22.83
C VAL A 57 12.72 -8.40 -21.41
N LEU A 58 13.76 -7.98 -20.70
CA LEU A 58 13.64 -7.42 -19.36
C LEU A 58 13.29 -5.94 -19.44
N THR A 59 12.23 -5.50 -18.75
CA THR A 59 11.80 -4.10 -18.76
C THR A 59 11.85 -3.48 -17.37
N GLY A 60 13.07 -3.20 -16.92
CA GLY A 60 13.30 -2.48 -15.66
C GLY A 60 14.75 -2.55 -15.21
N ARG A 61 15.28 -1.44 -14.73
CA ARG A 61 16.67 -1.37 -14.24
C ARG A 61 16.91 -2.32 -13.06
N ASP A 62 15.93 -2.43 -12.17
CA ASP A 62 16.03 -3.30 -10.99
C ASP A 62 15.95 -4.77 -11.38
N VAL A 63 15.05 -5.13 -12.30
CA VAL A 63 14.91 -6.49 -12.84
C VAL A 63 16.20 -6.96 -13.50
N GLU A 64 16.77 -6.13 -14.38
CA GLU A 64 18.05 -6.44 -15.01
C GLU A 64 19.15 -6.68 -13.99
N LYS A 65 19.20 -5.86 -12.93
CA LYS A 65 20.20 -6.01 -11.87
C LYS A 65 20.02 -7.32 -11.10
N VAL A 66 18.78 -7.66 -10.74
CA VAL A 66 18.45 -8.89 -10.03
C VAL A 66 18.80 -10.10 -10.90
N VAL A 67 18.35 -10.16 -12.16
CA VAL A 67 18.63 -11.26 -13.08
C VAL A 67 20.12 -11.42 -13.34
N LYS A 68 20.85 -10.33 -13.64
CA LYS A 68 22.31 -10.37 -13.84
C LYS A 68 23.07 -10.86 -12.61
N THR A 69 22.58 -10.52 -11.42
CA THR A 69 23.19 -10.97 -10.16
C THR A 69 22.90 -12.46 -9.94
N ALA A 70 21.65 -12.89 -10.15
CA ALA A 70 21.25 -14.28 -10.01
C ALA A 70 21.97 -15.20 -11.01
N ILE A 71 22.19 -14.76 -12.26
CA ILE A 71 23.02 -15.49 -13.24
C ILE A 71 24.46 -15.64 -12.73
N ARG A 72 25.07 -14.55 -12.24
CA ARG A 72 26.45 -14.56 -11.73
C ARG A 72 26.62 -15.47 -10.51
N MET A 73 25.56 -15.62 -9.71
CA MET A 73 25.51 -16.48 -8.53
C MET A 73 25.04 -17.92 -8.85
N ASP A 74 24.84 -18.27 -10.12
CA ASP A 74 24.35 -19.57 -10.58
C ASP A 74 22.92 -19.94 -10.09
N TYR A 75 22.13 -18.95 -9.64
CA TYR A 75 20.71 -19.13 -9.30
C TYR A 75 19.79 -19.08 -10.53
N ILE A 76 20.22 -18.39 -11.60
CA ILE A 76 19.56 -18.46 -12.91
C ILE A 76 20.53 -19.06 -13.91
N LYS A 77 20.10 -20.13 -14.57
CA LYS A 77 20.81 -20.80 -15.65
C LYS A 77 20.08 -20.51 -16.95
N LEU A 78 20.77 -19.89 -17.89
CA LEU A 78 20.20 -19.63 -19.21
C LEU A 78 20.28 -20.91 -20.04
N PRO A 79 19.16 -21.43 -20.58
CA PRO A 79 19.18 -22.62 -21.43
C PRO A 79 19.99 -22.42 -22.72
N ASN A 80 20.01 -21.18 -23.22
CA ASN A 80 20.86 -20.71 -24.31
C ASN A 80 21.12 -19.20 -24.12
N GLU A 81 22.19 -18.68 -24.72
CA GLU A 81 22.59 -17.26 -24.55
C GLU A 81 21.60 -16.29 -25.22
N ASP A 82 20.92 -16.74 -26.28
CA ASP A 82 20.02 -15.90 -27.10
C ASP A 82 18.64 -15.68 -26.49
N VAL A 83 18.27 -16.43 -25.43
CA VAL A 83 16.97 -16.33 -24.77
C VAL A 83 16.73 -14.94 -24.21
N LEU A 84 17.77 -14.24 -23.75
CA LEU A 84 17.65 -12.87 -23.26
C LEU A 84 17.91 -11.88 -24.41
N ALA A 85 16.89 -11.09 -24.75
CA ALA A 85 16.98 -10.03 -25.73
C ALA A 85 17.16 -8.66 -25.07
N LYS A 86 17.93 -7.77 -25.69
CA LYS A 86 18.05 -6.37 -25.23
C LYS A 86 16.78 -5.62 -25.56
N THR A 87 16.42 -4.64 -24.73
CA THR A 87 15.22 -3.82 -24.95
C THR A 87 15.18 -3.10 -26.31
N LYS A 88 16.34 -2.83 -26.92
CA LYS A 88 16.44 -2.23 -28.26
C LYS A 88 15.95 -3.18 -29.37
N GLU A 89 16.04 -4.49 -29.15
CA GLU A 89 15.63 -5.53 -30.10
C GLU A 89 14.11 -5.73 -30.12
N LEU A 90 13.39 -5.22 -29.11
CA LEU A 90 11.95 -5.43 -28.94
C LEU A 90 11.12 -5.10 -30.18
N LYS A 91 11.50 -4.05 -30.93
CA LYS A 91 10.78 -3.64 -32.16
C LYS A 91 11.00 -4.58 -33.35
N ALA A 92 12.07 -5.37 -33.33
CA ALA A 92 12.44 -6.28 -34.42
C ALA A 92 11.97 -7.72 -34.15
N LEU A 93 11.58 -8.04 -32.91
CA LEU A 93 11.06 -9.35 -32.55
C LEU A 93 9.61 -9.49 -33.04
N ALA A 94 9.31 -10.65 -33.63
CA ALA A 94 7.94 -11.00 -33.96
C ALA A 94 7.11 -11.19 -32.67
N PRO A 95 5.82 -10.80 -32.65
CA PRO A 95 4.97 -10.89 -31.47
C PRO A 95 4.98 -12.27 -30.78
N GLU A 96 4.80 -13.33 -31.57
CA GLU A 96 4.78 -14.74 -31.17
C GLU A 96 6.13 -15.26 -30.66
N LYS A 97 7.21 -14.49 -30.86
CA LYS A 97 8.55 -14.79 -30.36
C LYS A 97 8.95 -13.90 -29.18
N THR A 98 8.03 -13.11 -28.62
CA THR A 98 8.33 -12.10 -27.62
C THR A 98 7.67 -12.39 -26.28
N VAL A 99 8.50 -12.50 -25.23
CA VAL A 99 8.08 -12.46 -23.83
C VAL A 99 8.68 -11.21 -23.20
N ILE A 100 7.85 -10.39 -22.56
CA ILE A 100 8.27 -9.21 -21.81
C ILE A 100 8.18 -9.56 -20.33
N LEU A 101 9.30 -9.49 -19.61
CA LEU A 101 9.33 -9.74 -18.18
C LEU A 101 9.33 -8.41 -17.41
N GLU A 102 8.16 -8.06 -16.89
CA GLU A 102 7.92 -6.88 -16.07
C GLU A 102 7.90 -7.29 -14.60
N THR A 103 8.98 -7.02 -13.86
CA THR A 103 9.03 -7.31 -12.43
C THR A 103 9.41 -6.09 -11.60
N GLY A 104 9.14 -6.17 -10.31
CA GLY A 104 9.42 -5.11 -9.35
C GLY A 104 9.10 -5.55 -7.93
N ARG A 105 9.07 -4.59 -7.01
CA ARG A 105 8.56 -4.83 -5.66
C ARG A 105 7.04 -5.03 -5.69
N MET A 106 6.48 -5.53 -4.60
CA MET A 106 5.03 -5.74 -4.48
C MET A 106 4.25 -4.48 -4.91
N GLY A 107 3.37 -4.63 -5.92
CA GLY A 107 2.56 -3.56 -6.49
C GLY A 107 3.21 -2.67 -7.56
N GLU A 108 4.53 -2.69 -7.73
CA GLU A 108 5.18 -1.98 -8.83
C GLU A 108 4.82 -2.54 -10.21
N PRO A 109 4.78 -3.88 -10.43
CA PRO A 109 4.35 -4.46 -11.70
C PRO A 109 2.93 -4.01 -12.08
N MET A 110 1.99 -4.02 -11.12
CA MET A 110 0.61 -3.57 -11.38
C MET A 110 0.57 -2.11 -11.85
N LYS A 111 1.31 -1.22 -11.18
CA LYS A 111 1.43 0.18 -11.62
C LYS A 111 2.06 0.30 -13.01
N SER A 112 3.01 -0.58 -13.34
CA SER A 112 3.62 -0.60 -14.67
C SER A 112 2.65 -1.05 -15.75
N LEU A 113 1.90 -2.13 -15.51
CA LEU A 113 0.82 -2.59 -16.38
C LEU A 113 -0.23 -1.50 -16.61
N GLN A 114 -0.65 -0.78 -15.56
CA GLN A 114 -1.56 0.37 -15.70
C GLN A 114 -0.99 1.46 -16.63
N ARG A 115 0.31 1.75 -16.55
CA ARG A 115 0.98 2.68 -17.47
C ARG A 115 1.06 2.13 -18.89
N MET A 116 1.28 0.83 -19.07
CA MET A 116 1.29 0.19 -20.40
C MET A 116 -0.10 0.24 -21.04
N ALA A 117 -1.16 -0.05 -20.27
CA ALA A 117 -2.55 -0.02 -20.70
C ALA A 117 -3.06 1.39 -21.04
N THR A 118 -2.53 2.43 -20.38
CA THR A 118 -2.89 3.84 -20.65
C THR A 118 -1.92 4.55 -21.58
N SER A 119 -1.03 3.81 -22.24
CA SER A 119 -0.02 4.35 -23.16
C SER A 119 0.93 5.39 -22.52
N ARG A 120 1.12 5.34 -21.19
CA ARG A 120 2.03 6.19 -20.42
C ARG A 120 3.38 5.53 -20.12
N HIS A 121 3.51 4.24 -20.39
CA HIS A 121 4.77 3.53 -20.23
C HIS A 121 5.71 3.85 -21.39
N ARG A 122 7.00 4.10 -21.11
CA ARG A 122 7.93 4.72 -22.08
C ARG A 122 8.21 3.86 -23.32
N LEU A 123 8.16 2.53 -23.18
CA LEU A 123 8.71 1.60 -24.17
C LEU A 123 7.72 0.55 -24.68
N ILE A 124 6.68 0.27 -23.90
CA ILE A 124 5.74 -0.83 -24.15
C ILE A 124 4.35 -0.30 -23.93
N HIS A 125 3.46 -0.63 -24.87
CA HIS A 125 2.04 -0.36 -24.79
C HIS A 125 1.32 -1.69 -25.04
N ILE A 126 0.23 -1.88 -24.31
CA ILE A 126 -0.64 -3.05 -24.50
C ILE A 126 -1.52 -2.78 -25.72
N HIS A 127 -1.62 -3.78 -26.59
CA HIS A 127 -2.42 -3.76 -27.79
C HIS A 127 -3.23 -5.05 -27.94
N GLU A 128 -4.12 -5.08 -28.93
CA GLU A 128 -4.92 -6.26 -29.28
C GLU A 128 -4.03 -7.49 -29.52
N GLY A 129 -4.40 -8.61 -28.89
CA GLY A 129 -3.67 -9.87 -28.97
C GLY A 129 -2.51 -10.02 -27.98
N ASP A 130 -2.22 -9.04 -27.14
CA ASP A 130 -1.27 -9.23 -26.04
C ASP A 130 -1.91 -10.02 -24.88
N LEU A 131 -1.16 -10.96 -24.31
CA LEU A 131 -1.51 -11.61 -23.05
C LEU A 131 -0.70 -11.01 -21.90
N VAL A 132 -1.36 -10.47 -20.90
CA VAL A 132 -0.74 -10.11 -19.62
C VAL A 132 -0.87 -11.29 -18.66
N PHE A 133 0.25 -11.89 -18.30
CA PHE A 133 0.28 -13.04 -17.39
C PHE A 133 0.86 -12.66 -16.03
N ILE A 134 0.01 -12.59 -15.01
CA ILE A 134 0.40 -12.28 -13.64
C ILE A 134 0.81 -13.57 -12.94
N THR A 135 2.11 -13.74 -12.69
CA THR A 135 2.72 -14.97 -12.17
C THR A 135 2.87 -14.99 -10.64
N THR A 136 2.21 -14.05 -9.95
CA THR A 136 2.22 -13.97 -8.50
C THR A 136 0.81 -13.86 -7.96
N THR A 137 0.55 -14.56 -6.86
CA THR A 137 -0.69 -14.47 -6.12
C THR A 137 -0.93 -13.03 -5.65
N ILE A 138 -2.11 -12.50 -5.94
CA ILE A 138 -2.50 -11.15 -5.56
C ILE A 138 -2.82 -11.16 -4.06
N ALA A 139 -2.11 -10.36 -3.27
CA ALA A 139 -2.42 -10.21 -1.86
C ALA A 139 -3.80 -9.57 -1.68
N HIS A 140 -4.56 -9.95 -0.64
CA HIS A 140 -5.89 -9.41 -0.36
C HIS A 140 -5.94 -7.86 -0.36
N ALA A 141 -4.93 -7.21 0.22
CA ALA A 141 -4.81 -5.75 0.25
C ALA A 141 -4.71 -5.10 -1.15
N MET A 142 -4.49 -5.87 -2.20
CA MET A 142 -4.28 -5.42 -3.57
C MET A 142 -5.41 -5.78 -4.53
N GLU A 143 -6.44 -6.51 -4.10
CA GLU A 143 -7.52 -7.01 -4.96
C GLU A 143 -8.18 -5.88 -5.76
N THR A 144 -8.50 -4.75 -5.12
CA THR A 144 -9.10 -3.59 -5.82
C THR A 144 -8.16 -3.00 -6.86
N MET A 145 -6.85 -2.94 -6.59
CA MET A 145 -5.87 -2.45 -7.54
C MET A 145 -5.74 -3.42 -8.73
N ALA A 146 -5.72 -4.72 -8.46
CA ALA A 146 -5.62 -5.75 -9.49
C ALA A 146 -6.85 -5.73 -10.40
N ALA A 147 -8.07 -5.68 -9.86
CA ALA A 147 -9.30 -5.59 -10.64
C ALA A 147 -9.30 -4.37 -11.58
N ARG A 148 -8.98 -3.19 -11.06
CA ARG A 148 -8.84 -1.97 -11.89
C ARG A 148 -7.78 -2.12 -12.98
N THR A 149 -6.69 -2.82 -12.68
CA THR A 149 -5.62 -3.07 -13.66
C THR A 149 -6.10 -4.01 -14.75
N LYS A 150 -6.82 -5.09 -14.40
CA LYS A 150 -7.46 -6.00 -15.37
C LYS A 150 -8.39 -5.21 -16.31
N ASP A 151 -9.29 -4.39 -15.77
CA ASP A 151 -10.19 -3.55 -16.57
C ASP A 151 -9.46 -2.64 -17.57
N MET A 152 -8.34 -2.04 -17.14
CA MET A 152 -7.54 -1.17 -18.00
C MET A 152 -6.86 -1.96 -19.13
N ILE A 153 -6.38 -3.17 -18.85
CA ILE A 153 -5.75 -4.05 -19.84
C ILE A 153 -6.79 -4.48 -20.89
N TYR A 154 -7.96 -4.93 -20.45
CA TYR A 154 -9.06 -5.30 -21.36
C TYR A 154 -9.50 -4.13 -22.24
N ARG A 155 -9.59 -2.91 -21.69
CA ARG A 155 -9.89 -1.71 -22.48
C ARG A 155 -8.81 -1.36 -23.51
N ALA A 156 -7.57 -1.79 -23.29
CA ALA A 156 -6.47 -1.62 -24.24
C ALA A 156 -6.40 -2.74 -25.30
N GLY A 157 -7.28 -3.74 -25.22
CA GLY A 157 -7.34 -4.88 -26.14
C GLY A 157 -6.51 -6.10 -25.72
N GLY A 158 -5.83 -6.04 -24.58
CA GLY A 158 -5.09 -7.19 -24.04
C GLY A 158 -5.97 -8.12 -23.22
N ASP A 159 -5.53 -9.37 -23.08
CA ASP A 159 -6.14 -10.34 -22.15
C ASP A 159 -5.31 -10.47 -20.88
N VAL A 160 -5.91 -10.95 -19.79
CA VAL A 160 -5.25 -11.16 -18.51
C VAL A 160 -5.46 -12.57 -18.00
N LYS A 161 -4.36 -13.26 -17.73
CA LYS A 161 -4.36 -14.50 -16.94
C LYS A 161 -3.60 -14.29 -15.63
N VAL A 162 -4.08 -14.90 -14.54
CA VAL A 162 -3.41 -14.85 -13.24
C VAL A 162 -3.15 -16.27 -12.79
N LEU A 163 -1.89 -16.58 -12.52
CA LEU A 163 -1.51 -17.92 -12.07
C LEU A 163 -2.27 -18.35 -10.81
N GLY A 164 -2.44 -17.42 -9.86
CA GLY A 164 -3.12 -17.68 -8.59
C GLY A 164 -4.61 -18.02 -8.72
N ASP A 165 -5.24 -17.79 -9.87
CA ASP A 165 -6.64 -18.17 -10.11
C ASP A 165 -6.77 -19.68 -10.39
N ASP A 166 -5.74 -20.29 -10.99
CA ASP A 166 -5.71 -21.72 -11.35
C ASP A 166 -4.86 -22.56 -10.39
N ILE A 167 -3.73 -22.01 -9.93
CA ILE A 167 -2.70 -22.73 -9.17
C ILE A 167 -2.27 -21.91 -7.96
N HIS A 168 -2.45 -22.49 -6.76
CA HIS A 168 -2.08 -21.87 -5.49
C HIS A 168 -0.57 -21.98 -5.26
N SER A 169 0.18 -20.99 -5.70
CA SER A 169 1.62 -20.88 -5.46
C SER A 169 1.90 -19.88 -4.35
N SER A 170 2.54 -20.34 -3.27
CA SER A 170 3.01 -19.47 -2.19
C SER A 170 4.40 -19.84 -1.73
N GLY A 171 5.16 -18.83 -1.29
CA GLY A 171 6.42 -19.02 -0.57
C GLY A 171 6.24 -19.39 0.91
N HIS A 172 5.01 -19.63 1.36
CA HIS A 172 4.69 -20.00 2.74
C HIS A 172 3.96 -21.34 2.82
N ALA A 173 4.32 -22.13 3.81
CA ALA A 173 3.69 -23.39 4.17
C ALA A 173 2.18 -23.24 4.43
N TYR A 174 1.41 -24.20 3.93
CA TYR A 174 -0.02 -24.37 4.13
C TYR A 174 -0.29 -25.31 5.31
N LYS A 175 -1.57 -25.55 5.66
CA LYS A 175 -1.96 -26.38 6.81
C LYS A 175 -1.22 -27.73 6.86
N ASN A 176 -1.23 -28.49 5.76
CA ASN A 176 -0.61 -29.81 5.71
C ASN A 176 0.92 -29.76 5.85
N ASP A 177 1.56 -28.73 5.29
CA ASP A 177 3.02 -28.53 5.41
C ASP A 177 3.42 -28.21 6.86
N LEU A 178 2.62 -27.39 7.54
CA LEU A 178 2.81 -27.07 8.95
C LEU A 178 2.63 -28.31 9.83
N GLN A 179 1.62 -29.12 9.55
CA GLN A 179 1.39 -30.39 10.26
C GLN A 179 2.55 -31.36 10.03
N LEU A 180 2.99 -31.54 8.79
CA LEU A 180 4.16 -32.37 8.45
C LEU A 180 5.41 -31.89 9.19
N MET A 181 5.66 -30.58 9.23
CA MET A 181 6.78 -30.00 9.97
C MET A 181 6.71 -30.37 11.47
N ILE A 182 5.53 -30.28 12.07
CA ILE A 182 5.31 -30.61 13.48
C ILE A 182 5.54 -32.10 13.73
N ASP A 183 5.02 -32.97 12.87
CA ASP A 183 5.17 -34.43 12.99
C ASP A 183 6.63 -34.89 12.84
N LEU A 184 7.41 -34.21 11.98
CA LEU A 184 8.83 -34.47 11.79
C LEU A 184 9.68 -33.99 12.98
N LEU A 185 9.43 -32.78 13.46
CA LEU A 185 10.23 -32.15 14.52
C LEU A 185 9.86 -32.63 15.93
N LYS A 186 8.60 -33.04 16.13
CA LYS A 186 8.03 -33.44 17.42
C LYS A 186 8.34 -32.44 18.54
N PRO A 187 8.02 -31.14 18.36
CA PRO A 187 8.40 -30.13 19.33
C PRO A 187 7.60 -30.25 20.63
N GLN A 188 8.25 -30.01 21.77
CA GLN A 188 7.57 -29.95 23.07
C GLN A 188 6.65 -28.73 23.18
N TYR A 189 7.04 -27.61 22.57
CA TYR A 189 6.38 -26.32 22.60
C TYR A 189 6.25 -25.74 21.20
N LEU A 190 5.16 -25.02 20.94
CA LEU A 190 4.95 -24.32 19.66
C LEU A 190 4.57 -22.86 19.88
N VAL A 191 5.25 -21.98 19.15
CA VAL A 191 4.98 -20.53 19.16
C VAL A 191 4.71 -20.12 17.71
N PRO A 192 3.45 -19.88 17.31
CA PRO A 192 3.16 -19.43 15.97
C PRO A 192 3.81 -18.06 15.72
N VAL A 193 4.57 -17.96 14.62
CA VAL A 193 5.18 -16.70 14.17
C VAL A 193 4.72 -16.36 12.75
N GLN A 194 4.83 -15.08 12.38
CA GLN A 194 4.55 -14.57 11.03
C GLN A 194 3.11 -14.79 10.53
N GLY A 195 2.19 -13.96 11.04
CA GLY A 195 0.81 -13.85 10.59
C GLY A 195 0.01 -12.87 11.46
N GLU A 196 -1.16 -12.47 10.98
CA GLU A 196 -2.19 -11.83 11.81
C GLU A 196 -2.73 -12.81 12.87
N TYR A 197 -3.42 -12.30 13.88
CA TYR A 197 -3.91 -13.12 15.00
C TYR A 197 -4.69 -14.36 14.55
N ARG A 198 -5.59 -14.22 13.57
CA ARG A 198 -6.35 -15.34 12.99
C ARG A 198 -5.46 -16.46 12.43
N LEU A 199 -4.33 -16.10 11.80
CA LEU A 199 -3.38 -17.05 11.21
C LEU A 199 -2.55 -17.73 12.29
N MET A 200 -2.20 -17.00 13.35
CA MET A 200 -1.52 -17.57 14.52
C MET A 200 -2.44 -18.54 15.27
N ALA A 201 -3.71 -18.19 15.42
CA ALA A 201 -4.73 -19.06 16.00
C ALA A 201 -4.92 -20.33 15.16
N ALA A 202 -5.05 -20.21 13.83
CA ALA A 202 -5.14 -21.39 12.96
C ALA A 202 -3.92 -22.31 13.07
N HIS A 203 -2.71 -21.77 13.17
CA HIS A 203 -1.50 -22.58 13.37
C HIS A 203 -1.47 -23.23 14.76
N ALA A 204 -1.96 -22.55 15.80
CA ALA A 204 -2.13 -23.14 17.13
C ALA A 204 -3.10 -24.33 17.10
N GLU A 205 -4.21 -24.23 16.38
CA GLU A 205 -5.15 -25.35 16.20
C GLU A 205 -4.49 -26.51 15.45
N ILE A 206 -3.76 -26.25 14.36
CA ILE A 206 -3.00 -27.30 13.64
C ILE A 206 -2.03 -28.03 14.57
N ALA A 207 -1.32 -27.29 15.43
CA ALA A 207 -0.41 -27.86 16.40
C ALA A 207 -1.11 -28.71 17.46
N HIS A 208 -2.29 -28.27 17.89
CA HIS A 208 -3.12 -29.03 18.81
C HIS A 208 -3.63 -30.33 18.17
N GLU A 209 -4.13 -30.26 16.93
CA GLU A 209 -4.56 -31.42 16.14
C GLU A 209 -3.40 -32.42 15.91
N ALA A 210 -2.17 -31.93 15.77
CA ALA A 210 -0.95 -32.75 15.66
C ALA A 210 -0.48 -33.34 17.01
N GLY A 211 -1.21 -33.11 18.10
CA GLY A 211 -0.96 -33.74 19.40
C GLY A 211 -0.15 -32.91 20.40
N ILE A 212 0.16 -31.64 20.10
CA ILE A 212 0.79 -30.75 21.09
C ILE A 212 -0.28 -30.31 22.11
N PRO A 213 -0.05 -30.48 23.42
CA PRO A 213 -1.00 -30.00 24.43
C PRO A 213 -1.19 -28.48 24.32
N THR A 214 -2.42 -27.99 24.44
CA THR A 214 -2.73 -26.55 24.36
C THR A 214 -1.90 -25.71 25.33
N ALA A 215 -1.58 -26.26 26.51
CA ALA A 215 -0.73 -25.62 27.52
C ALA A 215 0.72 -25.36 27.06
N ASN A 216 1.15 -26.02 25.99
CA ASN A 216 2.48 -25.87 25.39
C ASN A 216 2.46 -25.03 24.11
N ILE A 217 1.31 -24.44 23.75
CA ILE A 217 1.15 -23.60 22.56
C ILE A 217 0.99 -22.15 23.02
N PHE A 218 1.88 -21.26 22.56
CA PHE A 218 1.88 -19.85 22.96
C PHE A 218 1.64 -18.94 21.77
N ILE A 219 0.49 -18.29 21.73
CA ILE A 219 0.24 -17.16 20.81
C ILE A 219 0.69 -15.89 21.51
N VAL A 220 1.69 -15.21 20.93
CA VAL A 220 2.32 -14.03 21.54
C VAL A 220 2.07 -12.78 20.72
N GLY A 221 1.90 -11.65 21.41
CA GLY A 221 1.89 -10.32 20.83
C GLY A 221 3.30 -9.73 20.69
N MET A 222 3.41 -8.66 19.92
CA MET A 222 4.63 -7.87 19.83
C MET A 222 4.99 -7.32 21.22
N GLY A 223 6.17 -7.66 21.73
CA GLY A 223 6.67 -7.23 23.04
C GLY A 223 6.50 -8.26 24.16
N ASP A 224 5.72 -9.33 23.95
CA ASP A 224 5.56 -10.38 24.97
C ASP A 224 6.84 -11.20 25.16
N ILE A 225 7.14 -11.55 26.41
CA ILE A 225 8.36 -12.30 26.78
C ILE A 225 7.99 -13.73 27.16
N LEU A 226 8.45 -14.69 26.35
CA LEU A 226 8.49 -16.11 26.74
C LEU A 226 9.83 -16.45 27.39
N ARG A 227 9.77 -17.01 28.60
CA ARG A 227 10.93 -17.53 29.33
C ARG A 227 10.97 -19.04 29.21
N TYR A 228 12.11 -19.56 28.77
CA TYR A 228 12.42 -20.98 28.81
C TYR A 228 13.49 -21.24 29.86
N GLU A 229 13.13 -21.93 30.94
CA GLU A 229 14.03 -22.25 32.04
C GLU A 229 13.74 -23.66 32.57
N LYS A 230 14.79 -24.45 32.82
CA LYS A 230 14.70 -25.82 33.37
C LYS A 230 13.70 -26.72 32.62
N GLY A 231 13.68 -26.64 31.29
CA GLY A 231 12.81 -27.46 30.44
C GLY A 231 11.36 -27.01 30.36
N LYS A 232 11.00 -25.87 30.97
CA LYS A 232 9.63 -25.33 30.97
C LYS A 232 9.58 -23.95 30.31
N MET A 233 8.63 -23.78 29.39
CA MET A 233 8.32 -22.49 28.81
C MET A 233 7.17 -21.80 29.57
N THR A 234 7.31 -20.50 29.84
CA THR A 234 6.32 -19.70 30.56
C THR A 234 6.24 -18.28 30.00
N ALA A 235 5.06 -17.66 30.03
CA ALA A 235 4.93 -16.22 29.81
C ALA A 235 5.47 -15.47 31.03
N SER A 236 6.36 -14.50 30.80
CA SER A 236 7.18 -13.91 31.88
C SER A 236 7.19 -12.38 31.94
N GLY A 237 6.46 -11.70 31.06
CA GLY A 237 6.32 -10.25 31.07
C GLY A 237 6.16 -9.65 29.68
N HIS A 238 6.40 -8.35 29.59
CA HIS A 238 6.28 -7.56 28.37
C HIS A 238 7.40 -6.52 28.32
N VAL A 239 7.94 -6.25 27.13
CA VAL A 239 8.86 -5.13 26.84
C VAL A 239 8.16 -4.11 25.97
N ASN A 240 8.57 -2.84 26.07
CA ASN A 240 8.04 -1.80 25.19
C ASN A 240 8.45 -2.09 23.74
N ALA A 241 7.47 -2.43 22.91
CA ALA A 241 7.64 -2.69 21.49
C ALA A 241 6.51 -2.00 20.72
N GLY A 242 6.83 -1.48 19.54
CA GLY A 242 5.91 -0.67 18.76
C GLY A 242 6.41 -0.44 17.34
N ASN A 243 5.52 0.08 16.50
CA ASN A 243 5.86 0.45 15.14
C ASN A 243 6.53 1.82 15.11
N THR A 244 7.63 1.94 14.37
CA THR A 244 8.25 3.23 14.02
C THR A 244 7.92 3.56 12.58
N MET A 245 7.23 4.68 12.36
CA MET A 245 6.86 5.14 11.02
C MET A 245 8.04 5.85 10.35
N ILE A 246 8.18 5.69 9.04
CA ILE A 246 9.21 6.33 8.22
C ILE A 246 8.53 7.07 7.08
N ASP A 247 8.81 8.36 6.92
CA ASP A 247 8.29 9.20 5.83
C ASP A 247 9.40 10.08 5.25
N GLY A 248 9.80 9.77 4.01
CA GLY A 248 10.96 10.40 3.36
C GLY A 248 12.27 10.11 4.10
N ILE A 249 12.91 11.17 4.60
CA ILE A 249 14.14 11.08 5.42
C ILE A 249 13.82 11.02 6.92
N GLY A 250 12.56 11.24 7.31
CA GLY A 250 12.10 11.23 8.70
C GLY A 250 11.94 9.80 9.21
N VAL A 251 12.52 9.52 10.37
CA VAL A 251 12.38 8.24 11.07
C VAL A 251 11.79 8.51 12.46
N GLY A 252 10.57 8.04 12.70
CA GLY A 252 9.87 8.20 13.98
C GLY A 252 9.31 9.60 14.26
N ASP A 253 9.45 10.53 13.32
CA ASP A 253 8.88 11.88 13.38
C ASP A 253 7.36 11.91 13.14
N ILE A 254 6.82 10.82 12.58
CA ILE A 254 5.38 10.62 12.39
C ILE A 254 4.80 9.73 13.49
N GLY A 255 3.99 10.36 14.35
CA GLY A 255 3.16 9.67 15.33
C GLY A 255 1.70 9.49 14.90
N ASN A 256 0.93 8.79 15.73
CA ASN A 256 -0.51 8.55 15.52
C ASN A 256 -1.33 9.85 15.36
N ILE A 257 -0.91 10.94 15.99
CA ILE A 257 -1.58 12.25 15.89
C ILE A 257 -1.48 12.80 14.46
N VAL A 258 -0.28 12.75 13.86
CA VAL A 258 -0.04 13.22 12.49
C VAL A 258 -0.86 12.39 11.50
N LEU A 259 -0.95 11.07 11.70
CA LEU A 259 -1.79 10.19 10.87
C LEU A 259 -3.28 10.50 11.02
N ARG A 260 -3.75 10.75 12.25
CA ARG A 260 -5.14 11.16 12.50
C ARG A 260 -5.46 12.47 11.79
N ASP A 261 -4.58 13.45 11.88
CA ASP A 261 -4.76 14.74 11.20
C ASP A 261 -4.79 14.56 9.68
N ARG A 262 -3.88 13.75 9.11
CA ARG A 262 -3.90 13.39 7.68
C ARG A 262 -5.23 12.73 7.28
N LYS A 263 -5.76 11.82 8.10
CA LYS A 263 -7.04 11.14 7.84
C LYS A 263 -8.21 12.12 7.81
N MET A 264 -8.34 12.97 8.83
CA MET A 264 -9.40 13.99 8.86
C MET A 264 -9.31 14.94 7.66
N LEU A 265 -8.10 15.36 7.29
CA LEU A 265 -7.91 16.23 6.12
C LEU A 265 -8.26 15.54 4.80
N ALA A 266 -8.02 14.24 4.68
CA ALA A 266 -8.35 13.46 3.48
C ALA A 266 -9.86 13.20 3.33
N GLU A 267 -10.57 12.95 4.44
CA GLU A 267 -12.00 12.64 4.45
C GLU A 267 -12.87 13.93 4.40
N ASP A 268 -12.56 14.90 5.25
CA ASP A 268 -13.42 16.06 5.48
C ASP A 268 -12.94 17.35 4.81
N GLY A 269 -11.67 17.38 4.39
CA GLY A 269 -11.02 18.59 3.89
C GLY A 269 -10.73 19.62 4.99
N ILE A 270 -10.25 20.79 4.57
CA ILE A 270 -9.86 21.87 5.46
C ILE A 270 -10.49 23.20 5.05
N PHE A 271 -10.84 23.99 6.06
CA PHE A 271 -11.40 25.32 5.95
C PHE A 271 -10.58 26.30 6.80
N ILE A 272 -9.90 27.22 6.14
CA ILE A 272 -8.99 28.20 6.76
C ILE A 272 -9.65 29.57 6.72
N ALA A 273 -9.79 30.21 7.88
CA ALA A 273 -10.30 31.56 7.99
C ALA A 273 -9.23 32.47 8.60
N VAL A 274 -8.72 33.41 7.82
CA VAL A 274 -7.68 34.35 8.24
C VAL A 274 -8.30 35.71 8.49
N VAL A 275 -8.11 36.30 9.66
CA VAL A 275 -8.64 37.62 10.01
C VAL A 275 -7.55 38.46 10.70
N THR A 276 -7.53 39.75 10.38
CA THR A 276 -6.57 40.70 10.95
C THR A 276 -7.30 41.69 11.84
N ILE A 277 -6.84 41.83 13.09
CA ILE A 277 -7.46 42.67 14.11
C ILE A 277 -6.50 43.73 14.63
N ASP A 278 -7.07 44.85 15.08
CA ASP A 278 -6.41 45.87 15.89
C ASP A 278 -7.08 45.89 17.26
N ARG A 279 -6.41 45.27 18.22
CA ARG A 279 -6.94 45.12 19.59
C ARG A 279 -7.04 46.46 20.31
N LYS A 280 -6.10 47.39 20.08
CA LYS A 280 -6.11 48.72 20.71
C LYS A 280 -7.33 49.52 20.28
N LYS A 281 -7.65 49.45 18.98
CA LYS A 281 -8.83 50.10 18.40
C LYS A 281 -10.09 49.22 18.44
N LYS A 282 -10.02 48.04 19.08
CA LYS A 282 -11.09 47.04 19.18
C LYS A 282 -11.84 46.80 17.86
N ARG A 283 -11.10 46.65 16.76
CA ARG A 283 -11.73 46.53 15.43
C ARG A 283 -11.04 45.48 14.56
N VAL A 284 -11.83 44.87 13.69
CA VAL A 284 -11.31 44.10 12.55
C VAL A 284 -10.73 45.08 11.52
N VAL A 285 -9.49 44.87 11.09
CA VAL A 285 -8.74 45.77 10.20
C VAL A 285 -9.03 45.47 8.74
N SER A 286 -9.24 44.20 8.41
CA SER A 286 -9.49 43.74 7.04
C SER A 286 -10.51 42.62 7.01
N LYS A 287 -11.28 42.54 5.91
CA LYS A 287 -12.23 41.45 5.68
C LYS A 287 -11.52 40.09 5.80
N PRO A 288 -12.09 39.11 6.52
CA PRO A 288 -11.49 37.78 6.64
C PRO A 288 -11.28 37.13 5.28
N LYS A 289 -10.10 36.56 5.08
CA LYS A 289 -9.78 35.74 3.91
C LYS A 289 -10.08 34.29 4.24
N VAL A 290 -11.06 33.73 3.54
CA VAL A 290 -11.47 32.33 3.69
C VAL A 290 -10.92 31.50 2.54
N THR A 291 -10.37 30.33 2.83
CA THR A 291 -9.85 29.38 1.83
C THR A 291 -10.23 27.96 2.22
N SER A 292 -10.64 27.16 1.24
CA SER A 292 -11.05 25.77 1.42
C SER A 292 -10.26 24.86 0.48
N ARG A 293 -9.89 23.66 0.96
CA ARG A 293 -9.28 22.58 0.17
C ARG A 293 -9.93 21.25 0.54
N GLY A 294 -10.33 20.44 -0.44
CA GLY A 294 -10.95 19.13 -0.20
C GLY A 294 -12.37 19.16 0.40
N PHE A 295 -12.86 20.33 0.82
CA PHE A 295 -14.17 20.49 1.43
C PHE A 295 -15.24 20.94 0.41
N VAL A 296 -15.15 22.19 -0.08
CA VAL A 296 -16.08 22.74 -1.10
C VAL A 296 -15.37 23.23 -2.36
N TYR A 297 -16.05 23.17 -3.50
CA TYR A 297 -15.54 23.67 -4.78
C TYR A 297 -15.65 25.20 -4.85
N LEU A 298 -14.51 25.88 -4.81
CA LEU A 298 -14.43 27.35 -4.69
C LEU A 298 -15.19 28.12 -5.79
N LYS A 299 -15.32 27.56 -7.00
CA LYS A 299 -15.99 28.26 -8.11
C LYS A 299 -17.50 28.34 -7.93
N THR A 300 -18.11 27.33 -7.32
CA THR A 300 -19.57 27.24 -7.14
C THR A 300 -20.01 27.66 -5.75
N SER A 301 -19.11 27.76 -4.78
CA SER A 301 -19.43 28.06 -3.38
C SER A 301 -18.99 29.46 -2.93
N ARG A 302 -19.06 30.47 -3.83
CA ARG A 302 -18.63 31.84 -3.53
C ARG A 302 -19.45 32.48 -2.40
N ASP A 303 -20.76 32.26 -2.41
CA ASP A 303 -21.67 32.85 -1.43
C ASP A 303 -21.41 32.26 -0.03
N LEU A 304 -21.27 30.93 0.06
CA LEU A 304 -20.87 30.24 1.29
C LEU A 304 -19.56 30.81 1.88
N LEU A 305 -18.56 31.10 1.04
CA LEU A 305 -17.30 31.69 1.50
C LEU A 305 -17.48 33.14 1.95
N ALA A 306 -18.30 33.91 1.24
CA ALA A 306 -18.59 35.29 1.59
C ALA A 306 -19.35 35.39 2.92
N GLU A 307 -20.39 34.57 3.10
CA GLU A 307 -21.17 34.45 4.34
C GLU A 307 -20.30 33.96 5.50
N SER A 308 -19.43 32.97 5.26
CA SER A 308 -18.45 32.55 6.26
C SER A 308 -17.52 33.69 6.68
N GLY A 309 -17.08 34.51 5.73
CA GLY A 309 -16.26 35.70 6.01
C GLY A 309 -17.01 36.74 6.86
N THR A 310 -18.28 36.98 6.57
CA THR A 310 -19.15 37.85 7.37
C THR A 310 -19.33 37.30 8.78
N LEU A 311 -19.66 36.01 8.90
CA LEU A 311 -19.83 35.32 10.19
C LEU A 311 -18.56 35.40 11.05
N VAL A 312 -17.38 35.23 10.46
CA VAL A 312 -16.10 35.40 11.16
C VAL A 312 -15.91 36.84 11.62
N THR A 313 -16.22 37.82 10.77
CA THR A 313 -16.11 39.25 11.11
C THR A 313 -16.98 39.58 12.32
N ASP A 314 -18.24 39.19 12.28
CA ASP A 314 -19.22 39.47 13.34
C ASP A 314 -18.85 38.77 14.64
N THR A 315 -18.38 37.53 14.54
CA THR A 315 -17.93 36.74 15.70
C THR A 315 -16.71 37.38 16.36
N VAL A 316 -15.72 37.79 15.57
CA VAL A 316 -14.50 38.42 16.07
C VAL A 316 -14.81 39.80 16.66
N GLN A 317 -15.65 40.60 16.00
CA GLN A 317 -16.01 41.93 16.50
C GLN A 317 -16.75 41.84 17.84
N LYS A 318 -17.73 40.94 17.98
CA LYS A 318 -18.42 40.68 19.27
C LYS A 318 -17.45 40.32 20.40
N ASN A 319 -16.43 39.51 20.11
CA ASN A 319 -15.42 39.14 21.10
C ASN A 319 -14.45 40.29 21.43
N LEU A 320 -14.19 41.22 20.51
CA LEU A 320 -13.38 42.42 20.75
C LEU A 320 -14.11 43.46 21.62
N ASP A 321 -15.44 43.51 21.49
CA ASP A 321 -16.29 44.44 22.24
C ASP A 321 -16.48 43.99 23.70
N ASN A 322 -16.30 42.70 23.99
CA ASN A 322 -16.31 42.15 25.34
C ASN A 322 -15.22 42.79 26.23
N LYS A 323 -15.51 42.86 27.54
CA LYS A 323 -14.58 43.44 28.53
C LYS A 323 -13.36 42.57 28.78
N GLU A 324 -13.54 41.26 28.76
CA GLU A 324 -12.46 40.27 28.90
C GLU A 324 -12.12 39.68 27.53
N PHE A 325 -10.86 39.80 27.13
CA PHE A 325 -10.36 39.29 25.85
C PHE A 325 -9.47 38.07 26.09
N ASP A 326 -9.89 36.92 25.57
CA ASP A 326 -9.10 35.68 25.56
C ASP A 326 -8.94 35.16 24.12
N TRP A 327 -7.69 34.93 23.74
CA TRP A 327 -7.31 34.36 22.45
C TRP A 327 -7.86 32.95 22.23
N THR A 328 -7.88 32.14 23.29
CA THR A 328 -8.34 30.75 23.21
C THR A 328 -9.83 30.72 22.99
N HIS A 329 -10.58 31.49 23.79
CA HIS A 329 -12.01 31.67 23.63
C HIS A 329 -12.39 32.20 22.24
N LEU A 330 -11.72 33.25 21.75
CA LEU A 330 -12.00 33.82 20.44
C LEU A 330 -11.80 32.79 19.30
N LYS A 331 -10.68 32.06 19.31
CA LYS A 331 -10.42 31.02 18.29
C LYS A 331 -11.47 29.90 18.36
N GLN A 332 -11.89 29.52 19.56
CA GLN A 332 -12.89 28.48 19.75
C GLN A 332 -14.29 28.93 19.30
N ASP A 333 -14.73 30.14 19.63
CA ASP A 333 -16.03 30.69 19.20
C ASP A 333 -16.11 30.80 17.67
N VAL A 334 -15.04 31.28 17.02
CA VAL A 334 -14.95 31.30 15.54
C VAL A 334 -15.04 29.88 14.97
N ARG A 335 -14.31 28.92 15.55
CA ARG A 335 -14.35 27.52 15.11
C ARG A 335 -15.75 26.92 15.24
N ASP A 336 -16.41 27.11 16.36
CA ASP A 336 -17.71 26.51 16.66
C ASP A 336 -18.83 27.09 15.80
N LYS A 337 -18.84 28.42 15.60
CA LYS A 337 -19.83 29.07 14.72
C LYS A 337 -19.64 28.68 13.26
N LEU A 338 -18.39 28.66 12.77
CA LEU A 338 -18.10 28.17 11.43
C LEU A 338 -18.48 26.68 11.30
N SER A 339 -18.21 25.86 12.31
CA SER A 339 -18.54 24.43 12.27
C SER A 339 -20.04 24.20 12.14
N ARG A 340 -20.85 24.91 12.93
CA ARG A 340 -22.32 24.83 12.85
C ARG A 340 -22.83 25.31 11.50
N PHE A 341 -22.41 26.49 11.06
CA PHE A 341 -22.83 27.06 9.78
C PHE A 341 -22.49 26.14 8.60
N LEU A 342 -21.25 25.68 8.52
CA LEU A 342 -20.81 24.79 7.44
C LEU A 342 -21.55 23.45 7.48
N PHE A 343 -21.81 22.89 8.67
CA PHE A 343 -22.59 21.67 8.80
C PHE A 343 -24.06 21.86 8.41
N GLU A 344 -24.68 22.99 8.77
CA GLU A 344 -26.07 23.29 8.38
C GLU A 344 -26.22 23.35 6.86
N GLN A 345 -25.28 24.02 6.19
CA GLN A 345 -25.29 24.23 4.74
C GLN A 345 -24.85 22.99 3.93
N THR A 346 -23.93 22.17 4.46
CA THR A 346 -23.26 21.12 3.66
C THR A 346 -23.39 19.70 4.23
N LYS A 347 -23.89 19.57 5.47
CA LYS A 347 -23.92 18.31 6.26
C LYS A 347 -22.55 17.63 6.42
N ARG A 348 -21.46 18.39 6.26
CA ARG A 348 -20.07 17.94 6.40
C ARG A 348 -19.33 18.79 7.44
N ARG A 349 -18.28 18.24 8.04
CA ARG A 349 -17.51 18.88 9.12
C ARG A 349 -16.02 18.97 8.75
N PRO A 350 -15.58 20.00 8.03
CA PRO A 350 -14.18 20.15 7.67
C PRO A 350 -13.33 20.44 8.91
N VAL A 351 -12.03 20.21 8.80
CA VAL A 351 -11.06 20.73 9.76
C VAL A 351 -11.05 22.26 9.65
N ILE A 352 -11.46 22.97 10.71
CA ILE A 352 -11.51 24.45 10.71
C ILE A 352 -10.29 25.02 11.41
N LEU A 353 -9.53 25.83 10.68
CA LEU A 353 -8.32 26.50 11.16
C LEU A 353 -8.49 28.03 11.13
N PRO A 354 -8.89 28.65 12.27
CA PRO A 354 -8.93 30.10 12.39
C PRO A 354 -7.53 30.65 12.65
N VAL A 355 -7.07 31.56 11.80
CA VAL A 355 -5.80 32.28 11.92
C VAL A 355 -6.11 33.76 12.18
N ILE A 356 -5.78 34.23 13.38
CA ILE A 356 -6.06 35.60 13.80
C ILE A 356 -4.74 36.34 13.95
N MET A 357 -4.56 37.41 13.19
CA MET A 357 -3.36 38.23 13.18
C MET A 357 -3.63 39.57 13.88
N GLU A 358 -2.73 40.03 14.74
CA GLU A 358 -2.82 41.35 15.37
C GLU A 358 -1.83 42.31 14.71
N VAL A 359 -2.29 43.48 14.25
CA VAL A 359 -1.39 44.49 13.62
C VAL A 359 -0.52 45.21 14.65
N ASN A 360 -0.94 45.24 15.91
CA ASN A 360 -0.26 45.89 17.01
C ASN A 360 0.27 44.82 17.98
N GLN A 361 1.31 44.08 17.59
CA GLN A 361 1.97 43.19 18.55
C GLN A 361 2.49 44.05 19.72
N ASN A 362 2.02 43.77 20.94
CA ASN A 362 2.70 44.28 22.13
C ASN A 362 4.14 43.76 22.11
N SER A 363 5.10 44.63 21.84
CA SER A 363 6.54 44.38 21.98
C SER A 363 6.98 44.22 23.45
N ALA A 364 6.10 43.77 24.33
CA ALA A 364 6.38 43.56 25.74
C ALA A 364 6.35 42.06 26.06
N LYS A 365 7.50 41.57 26.55
CA LYS A 365 7.84 40.18 26.92
C LYS A 365 8.39 39.28 25.81
N ARG A 366 9.54 39.69 25.24
CA ARG A 366 10.71 38.80 25.21
C ARG A 366 11.75 39.38 26.19
N GLN A 367 11.75 38.87 27.41
CA GLN A 367 12.89 38.87 28.33
C GLN A 367 12.98 37.46 28.90
#